data_AF-A0A9E1FUW7-F1
#
_entry.id   AF-A0A9E1FUW7-F1
#
_cell.length_a   1.000
_cell.length_b   1.000
_cell.length_c   1.000
_cell.angle_alpha   90.00
_cell.angle_beta   90.00
_cell.angle_gamma   90.00
#
_symmetry.space_group_name_H-M   'P 1'
#
loop_
_entity.id
_entity.type
_entity.pdbx_description
1 polymer ?
#
loop_
_entity_poly.entity_id
_entity_poly.type
_entity_poly.pdbx_seq_one_letter_code
_entity_poly.pdbx_strand_id
1 'polypeptide(L)'
;MRNKSLIHTKDVKTQEGTPLHLEYYLLNDSVLGGCAECYGVEILAQTGEAQCYAGIPRITMRGTSIFTLIDQLAYFAVTPDSLNDVIQDWL
;
A
#
# COMPACT_ATOMS: atom_id res chain seq x y z
N MET A 1 11.71 -14.22 3.64
CA MET A 1 11.92 -12.86 4.18
C MET A 1 10.99 -11.94 3.40
N ARG A 2 10.08 -11.21 4.06
CA ARG A 2 9.17 -10.28 3.37
C ARG A 2 9.95 -9.01 3.06
N ASN A 3 10.19 -8.74 1.77
CA ASN A 3 10.84 -7.51 1.33
C ASN A 3 9.76 -6.47 1.06
N LYS A 4 10.05 -5.20 1.40
CA LYS A 4 9.18 -4.07 1.03
C LYS A 4 9.96 -3.01 0.28
N SER A 5 9.31 -2.37 -0.69
CA SER A 5 9.91 -1.30 -1.51
C SER A 5 8.94 -0.13 -1.55
N LEU A 6 9.42 1.07 -1.23
CA LEU A 6 8.64 2.30 -1.35
C LEU A 6 8.42 2.61 -2.84
N ILE A 7 7.17 2.76 -3.26
CA ILE A 7 6.79 3.00 -4.66
C ILE A 7 6.31 4.43 -4.85
N HIS A 8 5.42 4.92 -3.99
CA HIS A 8 4.89 6.29 -4.04
C HIS A 8 4.91 6.97 -2.69
N THR A 9 5.05 8.28 -2.72
CA THR A 9 4.80 9.18 -1.58
C THR A 9 3.79 10.24 -1.99
N LYS A 10 2.96 10.68 -1.04
CA LYS A 10 1.97 11.72 -1.30
C LYS A 10 1.67 12.52 -0.04
N ASP A 11 1.82 13.83 -0.15
CA ASP A 11 1.37 14.76 0.87
C ASP A 11 -0.03 15.26 0.55
N VAL A 12 -0.96 15.06 1.49
CA VAL A 12 -2.32 15.59 1.43
C VAL A 12 -2.63 16.37 2.71
N LYS A 13 -3.74 17.10 2.71
CA LYS A 13 -4.28 17.68 3.95
C LYS A 13 -5.52 16.89 4.34
N THR A 14 -5.67 16.60 5.63
CA THR A 14 -6.93 16.08 6.16
C THR A 14 -8.04 17.12 5.99
N GLN A 15 -9.28 16.73 6.22
CA GLN A 15 -10.42 17.65 6.21
C GLN A 15 -10.25 18.81 7.21
N GLU A 16 -9.54 18.57 8.32
CA GLU A 16 -9.21 19.58 9.34
C GLU A 16 -8.03 20.49 8.94
N GLY A 17 -7.42 20.26 7.78
CA GLY A 17 -6.28 21.02 7.28
C GLY A 17 -4.91 20.53 7.80
N THR A 18 -4.89 19.47 8.60
CA THR A 18 -3.65 18.87 9.14
C THR A 18 -2.88 18.19 8.01
N PRO A 19 -1.55 18.39 7.89
CA PRO A 19 -0.75 17.71 6.89
C PRO A 19 -0.70 16.20 7.18
N LEU A 20 -0.97 15.41 6.15
CA LEU A 20 -0.93 13.94 6.16
C LEU A 20 0.04 13.48 5.08
N HIS A 21 1.13 12.86 5.51
CA HIS A 21 2.10 12.22 4.62
C HIS A 21 1.72 10.76 4.43
N LEU A 22 1.62 10.30 3.19
CA LEU A 22 1.27 8.93 2.82
C LEU A 22 2.42 8.29 2.05
N GLU A 23 2.78 7.08 2.43
CA GLU A 23 3.78 6.26 1.76
C GLU A 23 3.14 4.93 1.34
N TYR A 24 3.35 4.54 0.09
CA TYR A 24 2.78 3.33 -0.51
C TYR A 24 3.90 2.37 -0.89
N TYR A 25 3.86 1.19 -0.29
CA TYR A 25 4.88 0.16 -0.40
C TYR A 25 4.38 -1.05 -1.17
N LEU A 26 5.24 -1.59 -2.02
CA LEU A 26 5.11 -2.94 -2.57
C LEU A 26 5.64 -3.93 -1.54
N LEU A 27 4.84 -4.95 -1.21
CA LEU A 27 5.27 -6.12 -0.45
C LEU A 27 5.59 -7.24 -1.44
N ASN A 28 6.80 -7.78 -1.41
CA ASN A 28 7.19 -8.97 -2.17
C ASN A 28 7.41 -10.14 -1.20
N ASP A 29 6.59 -11.18 -1.36
CA ASP A 29 6.70 -12.45 -0.65
C ASP A 29 7.06 -13.54 -1.66
N SER A 30 8.32 -13.99 -1.63
CA SER A 30 8.78 -15.13 -2.41
C SER A 30 8.16 -16.40 -1.82
N VAL A 31 7.34 -17.12 -2.60
CA VAL A 31 6.79 -18.40 -2.13
C VAL A 31 7.95 -19.40 -2.01
N LEU A 32 8.02 -20.10 -0.87
CA LEU A 32 8.96 -21.20 -0.64
C LEU A 32 8.90 -22.19 -1.82
N GLY A 33 9.98 -22.27 -2.59
CA GLY A 33 10.06 -23.11 -3.79
C GLY A 33 10.37 -22.35 -5.10
N GLY A 34 10.42 -21.01 -5.09
CA GLY A 34 10.99 -20.22 -6.19
C GLY A 34 10.15 -20.13 -7.47
N CYS A 35 8.98 -20.77 -7.52
CA CYS A 35 8.15 -20.79 -8.73
C CYS A 35 7.12 -19.66 -8.82
N ALA A 36 6.93 -18.86 -7.76
CA ALA A 36 6.04 -17.70 -7.82
C ALA A 36 6.36 -16.61 -6.79
N GLU A 37 6.25 -15.36 -7.21
CA GLU A 37 6.21 -14.19 -6.34
C GLU A 37 4.75 -13.83 -6.05
N CYS A 38 4.44 -13.61 -4.77
CA CYS A 38 3.17 -13.06 -4.35
C CYS A 38 3.38 -11.62 -3.92
N TYR A 39 2.63 -10.71 -4.52
CA TYR A 39 2.71 -9.30 -4.23
C TYR A 39 1.57 -8.85 -3.32
N GLY A 40 1.86 -7.89 -2.45
CA GLY A 40 0.88 -7.19 -1.64
C GLY A 40 1.21 -5.71 -1.53
N VAL A 41 0.44 -4.98 -0.73
CA VAL A 41 0.66 -3.55 -0.51
C VAL A 41 0.72 -3.24 0.98
N GLU A 42 1.44 -2.20 1.34
CA GLU A 42 1.42 -1.58 2.67
C GLU A 42 1.33 -0.07 2.51
N ILE A 43 0.48 0.56 3.31
CA ILE A 43 0.35 2.01 3.37
C ILE A 43 0.79 2.44 4.76
N LEU A 44 1.66 3.45 4.82
CA LEU A 44 1.98 4.18 6.04
C LEU A 44 1.41 5.59 5.92
N ALA A 45 0.75 6.05 6.97
CA ALA A 45 0.27 7.41 7.09
C ALA A 45 0.90 8.07 8.32
N GLN A 46 1.40 9.29 8.14
CA GLN A 46 2.01 10.08 9.19
C GLN A 46 1.36 11.46 9.28
N THR A 47 0.94 11.83 10.48
CA THR A 47 0.38 13.14 10.82
C THR A 47 1.09 13.69 12.05
N GLY A 48 2.01 14.62 11.84
CA GLY A 48 2.89 15.12 12.90
C GLY A 48 3.73 13.98 13.50
N GLU A 49 3.51 13.68 14.78
CA GLU A 49 4.17 12.61 15.52
C GLU A 49 3.42 11.27 15.47
N ALA A 50 2.15 11.26 15.04
CA ALA A 50 1.36 10.04 14.95
C ALA A 50 1.62 9.33 13.62
N GLN A 51 1.79 8.00 13.69
CA GLN A 51 1.94 7.13 12.54
C GLN A 51 0.96 5.96 12.64
N CYS A 52 0.30 5.64 11.54
CA CYS A 52 -0.47 4.40 11.39
C CYS A 52 -0.06 3.69 10.11
N TYR A 53 -0.20 2.37 10.08
CA TYR A 53 0.10 1.58 8.89
C TYR A 53 -0.87 0.41 8.77
N ALA A 54 -1.12 -0.02 7.54
CA ALA A 54 -1.87 -1.22 7.23
C ALA A 54 -1.24 -1.90 6.02
N GLY A 55 -1.13 -3.23 6.08
CA GLY A 55 -0.53 -4.01 5.01
C GLY A 55 -1.35 -5.26 4.72
N ILE A 56 -1.63 -5.48 3.44
CA ILE A 56 -2.33 -6.67 2.94
C ILE A 56 -1.36 -7.43 2.04
N PRO A 57 -0.80 -8.56 2.51
CA PRO A 57 0.10 -9.35 1.71
C PRO A 57 -0.66 -10.28 0.76
N ARG A 58 0.05 -10.77 -0.27
CA ARG A 58 -0.44 -11.84 -1.17
C ARG A 58 -1.79 -11.52 -1.83
N ILE A 59 -1.92 -10.30 -2.35
CA ILE A 59 -3.09 -9.83 -3.12
C ILE A 59 -3.09 -10.43 -4.52
N THR A 60 -1.94 -10.50 -5.19
CA THR A 60 -1.85 -10.99 -6.57
C THR A 60 -0.49 -11.58 -6.90
N MET A 61 -0.44 -12.49 -7.87
CA MET A 61 0.79 -13.03 -8.46
C MET A 61 1.20 -12.28 -9.75
N ARG A 62 0.41 -11.29 -10.17
CA ARG A 62 0.65 -10.51 -11.40
C ARG A 62 1.38 -9.21 -11.05
N GLY A 63 2.65 -9.10 -11.44
CA GLY A 63 3.48 -7.91 -11.19
C GLY A 63 2.87 -6.62 -11.76
N THR A 64 2.34 -6.65 -12.98
CA THR A 64 1.72 -5.45 -13.57
C THR A 64 0.48 -4.98 -12.81
N SER A 65 -0.37 -5.91 -12.37
CA SER A 65 -1.59 -5.60 -11.63
C SER A 65 -1.30 -4.95 -10.27
N ILE A 66 -0.25 -5.38 -9.56
CA ILE A 66 0.09 -4.78 -8.27
C ILE A 66 0.60 -3.34 -8.42
N PHE A 67 1.39 -3.04 -9.45
CA PHE A 67 1.85 -1.66 -9.69
C PHE A 67 0.67 -0.73 -10.05
N THR A 68 -0.24 -1.18 -10.93
CA THR A 68 -1.45 -0.40 -11.24
C THR A 68 -2.32 -0.16 -10.01
N LEU A 69 -2.47 -1.16 -9.14
CA LEU A 69 -3.19 -0.98 -7.88
C LEU A 69 -2.49 0.07 -7.00
N ILE A 70 -1.18 -0.02 -6.81
CA ILE A 70 -0.42 0.96 -6.01
C ILE A 70 -0.55 2.39 -6.59
N ASP A 71 -0.50 2.55 -7.92
CA ASP A 71 -0.75 3.83 -8.59
C ASP A 71 -2.14 4.39 -8.25
N GLN A 72 -3.17 3.54 -8.28
CA GLN A 72 -4.54 3.94 -7.94
C GLN A 72 -4.68 4.33 -6.46
N LEU A 73 -4.11 3.54 -5.55
CA LEU A 73 -4.11 3.84 -4.11
C LEU A 73 -3.48 5.22 -3.84
N ALA A 74 -2.33 5.50 -4.45
CA ALA A 74 -1.65 6.79 -4.35
C ALA A 74 -2.47 7.92 -5.00
N TYR A 75 -3.04 7.68 -6.18
CA TYR A 75 -3.86 8.68 -6.88
C TYR A 75 -5.06 9.12 -6.04
N PHE A 76 -5.77 8.19 -5.40
CA PHE A 76 -6.93 8.49 -4.55
C PHE A 76 -6.58 8.83 -3.10
N ALA A 77 -5.30 8.85 -2.73
CA ALA A 77 -4.85 9.12 -1.37
C ALA A 77 -5.46 8.16 -0.34
N VAL A 78 -5.51 6.87 -0.68
CA VAL A 78 -6.05 5.83 0.21
C VAL A 78 -5.23 5.78 1.50
N THR A 79 -5.92 5.70 2.63
CA THR A 79 -5.30 5.67 3.96
C THR A 79 -5.23 4.24 4.50
N PRO A 80 -4.41 3.97 5.52
CA PRO A 80 -4.38 2.67 6.19
C PRO A 80 -5.77 2.17 6.61
N ASP A 81 -6.65 3.07 7.06
CA ASP A 81 -7.99 2.75 7.54
C ASP A 81 -8.93 2.27 6.42
N SER A 82 -8.79 2.82 5.20
CA SER A 82 -9.64 2.49 4.04
C SER A 82 -9.04 1.42 3.13
N LEU A 83 -7.81 0.98 3.40
CA LEU A 83 -7.11 0.02 2.56
C LEU A 83 -7.89 -1.30 2.40
N ASN A 84 -8.46 -1.84 3.48
CA ASN A 84 -9.15 -3.13 3.40
C ASN A 84 -10.35 -3.07 2.46
N ASP A 85 -11.18 -2.03 2.62
CA ASP A 85 -12.38 -1.84 1.81
C ASP A 85 -12.03 -1.70 0.32
N VAL A 86 -11.00 -0.90 -0.01
CA VAL A 86 -10.54 -0.72 -1.39
C VAL A 86 -10.02 -2.04 -2.00
N ILE A 87 -9.31 -2.86 -1.23
CA ILE A 87 -8.83 -4.15 -1.72
C ILE A 87 -9.98 -5.15 -1.89
N GLN A 88 -10.99 -5.14 -1.02
CA GLN A 88 -12.18 -5.98 -1.19
C GLN A 88 -12.95 -5.64 -2.46
N ASP A 89 -13.08 -4.35 -2.81
CA ASP A 89 -13.74 -3.90 -4.04
C ASP A 89 -12.93 -4.20 -5.31
N TRP A 90 -11.62 -4.40 -5.18
CA TRP A 90 -10.71 -4.68 -6.29
C TRP A 90 -10.66 -6.16 -6.70
N LEU A 91 -10.93 -7.09 -5.76
CA LEU A 91 -10.85 -8.55 -5.94
C LEU A 91 -12.12 -9.12 -6.61
#